data_AF-A0A855KH28-F1
#
_entry.id   AF-A0A855KH28-F1
#
_cell.length_a   1.000
_cell.length_b   1.000
_cell.length_c   1.000
_cell.angle_alpha   90.00
_cell.angle_beta   90.00
_cell.angle_gamma   90.00
#
_symmetry.space_group_name_H-M   'P 1'
#
loop_
_entity.id
_entity.type
_entity.pdbx_description
1 polymer ?
#
loop_
_entity_poly.entity_id
_entity_poly.type
_entity_poly.pdbx_seq_one_letter_code
_entity_poly.pdbx_strand_id
1 'polypeptide(L)'
;MLMVWLVFCAVLLNTYLPMMNFVGLDDIYQQRELGAATSLFMGYVQVYFAYMISPFLLSYGLLKKNVLYMIVAVVGFLIMFMITAERTVMLLPFVIFIVYMVCAKGLNSYKHVCIFVIFSSLLNFVISFFYLNSDVVDKLGFYFLTRTMALPGILFSQYYDLFSKLGFTYWSHVTGLGALVGVPDAYADDAKWPMLGKIVAERVIGVESNSNASLFATDGAAAFGAVGVFVICVIFSLWLIVLDSVGNRWNRAFVISALFPVSYALTNGSFFTILSSFGGLLWVVLLLAASRKNKFQQT
;
A
#
# COMPACT_ATOMS: atom_id res chain seq x y z
N MET A 1 21.32 -4.04 -2.62
CA MET A 1 20.27 -3.18 -2.04
C MET A 1 20.80 -1.83 -1.59
N LEU A 2 21.84 -1.74 -0.75
CA LEU A 2 22.39 -0.44 -0.35
C LEU A 2 22.84 0.45 -1.51
N MET A 3 23.53 -0.10 -2.52
CA MET A 3 23.91 0.65 -3.72
C MET A 3 22.68 1.17 -4.50
N VAL A 4 21.63 0.34 -4.63
CA VAL A 4 20.38 0.73 -5.30
C VAL A 4 19.70 1.86 -4.52
N TRP A 5 19.71 1.78 -3.19
CA TRP A 5 19.22 2.85 -2.32
C TRP A 5 19.99 4.15 -2.55
N LEU A 6 21.33 4.11 -2.61
CA LEU A 6 22.16 5.30 -2.87
C LEU A 6 21.85 5.94 -4.23
N VAL A 7 21.71 5.13 -5.28
CA VAL A 7 21.35 5.61 -6.62
C VAL A 7 19.97 6.27 -6.60
N PHE A 8 18.96 5.63 -6.02
CA PHE A 8 17.60 6.17 -5.96
C PHE A 8 17.55 7.44 -5.12
N CYS A 9 18.26 7.47 -3.99
CA CYS A 9 18.41 8.64 -3.14
C CYS A 9 19.05 9.81 -3.91
N ALA A 10 20.14 9.57 -4.65
CA ALA A 10 20.79 10.60 -5.46
C ALA A 10 19.86 11.18 -6.54
N VAL A 11 19.09 10.32 -7.23
CA VAL A 11 18.10 10.75 -8.24
C VAL A 11 16.97 11.59 -7.61
N LEU A 12 16.45 11.14 -6.46
CA LEU A 12 15.41 11.84 -5.71
C LEU A 12 15.88 13.22 -5.22
N LEU A 13 17.06 13.28 -4.61
CA LEU A 13 17.63 14.53 -4.15
C LEU A 13 17.90 15.47 -5.32
N ASN A 14 18.53 15.02 -6.41
CA ASN A 14 18.80 15.90 -7.55
C ASN A 14 17.53 16.52 -8.17
N THR A 15 16.41 15.80 -8.11
CA THR A 15 15.13 16.26 -8.69
C THR A 15 14.35 17.15 -7.72
N TYR A 16 14.30 16.79 -6.43
CA TYR A 16 13.37 17.39 -5.46
C TYR A 16 14.05 18.23 -4.38
N LEU A 17 15.39 18.30 -4.30
CA LEU A 17 16.10 19.13 -3.30
C LEU A 17 15.53 20.54 -3.15
N PRO A 18 15.23 21.27 -4.24
CA PRO A 18 14.71 22.64 -4.13
C PRO A 18 13.30 22.72 -3.53
N MET A 19 12.54 21.63 -3.61
CA MET A 19 11.15 21.53 -3.18
C MET A 19 11.01 20.84 -1.82
N MET A 20 12.08 20.24 -1.29
CA MET A 20 12.05 19.52 -0.02
C MET A 20 11.86 20.48 1.14
N ASN A 21 10.73 20.35 1.84
CA ASN A 21 10.47 21.12 3.05
C ASN A 21 9.93 20.20 4.15
N PHE A 22 10.28 20.49 5.40
CA PHE A 22 9.70 19.83 6.55
C PHE A 22 8.39 20.53 6.90
N VAL A 23 7.34 20.13 6.21
CA VAL A 23 6.06 20.83 6.24
C VAL A 23 5.27 20.47 7.51
N GLY A 24 4.76 21.52 8.18
CA GLY A 24 3.81 21.43 9.28
C GLY A 24 2.42 20.91 8.83
N LEU A 25 1.45 20.82 9.73
CA LEU A 25 0.16 20.19 9.43
C LEU A 25 -0.68 20.94 8.38
N ASP A 26 -0.42 22.22 8.16
CA ASP A 26 -1.29 23.12 7.40
C ASP A 26 -0.97 23.16 5.89
N ASP A 27 0.30 23.02 5.48
CA ASP A 27 0.71 23.13 4.06
C ASP A 27 0.90 21.78 3.35
N ILE A 28 0.41 20.67 3.93
CA ILE A 28 0.61 19.31 3.40
C ILE A 28 0.08 19.15 1.98
N TYR A 29 -1.02 19.82 1.63
CA TYR A 29 -1.61 19.71 0.30
C TYR A 29 -0.75 20.40 -0.77
N GLN A 30 -0.21 21.59 -0.48
CA GLN A 30 0.71 22.28 -1.40
C GLN A 30 1.99 21.48 -1.60
N GLN A 31 2.53 20.90 -0.52
CA GLN A 31 3.72 20.06 -0.60
C GLN A 31 3.48 18.78 -1.41
N ARG A 32 2.27 18.21 -1.36
CA ARG A 32 1.90 17.05 -2.19
C ARG A 32 1.84 17.37 -3.67
N GLU A 33 1.38 18.54 -4.03
CA GLU A 33 1.36 18.99 -5.42
C GLU A 33 2.78 19.24 -5.94
N LEU A 34 3.64 19.89 -5.14
CA LEU A 34 5.05 20.10 -5.47
C LEU A 34 5.85 18.79 -5.53
N GLY A 35 5.52 17.85 -4.63
CA GLY A 35 6.12 16.52 -4.54
C GLY A 35 5.61 15.51 -5.57
N ALA A 36 4.62 15.89 -6.38
CA ALA A 36 4.03 15.02 -7.37
C ALA A 36 5.10 14.51 -8.37
N ALA A 37 4.94 13.27 -8.81
CA ALA A 37 5.84 12.67 -9.77
C ALA A 37 5.83 13.44 -11.10
N THR A 38 6.98 14.01 -11.49
CA THR A 38 7.13 14.76 -12.75
C THR A 38 7.06 13.87 -13.98
N SER A 39 7.34 12.58 -13.83
CA SER A 39 7.26 11.56 -14.88
C SER A 39 6.88 10.21 -14.29
N LEU A 40 6.40 9.29 -15.13
CA LEU A 40 6.13 7.90 -14.75
C LEU A 40 7.35 7.24 -14.08
N PHE A 41 8.54 7.45 -14.64
CA PHE A 41 9.79 6.94 -14.07
C PHE A 41 10.01 7.44 -12.64
N MET A 42 9.82 8.74 -12.42
CA MET A 42 9.99 9.34 -11.09
C MET A 42 8.99 8.81 -10.08
N GLY A 43 7.75 8.56 -10.52
CA GLY A 43 6.73 7.91 -9.69
C GLY A 43 7.16 6.52 -9.23
N TYR A 44 7.70 5.69 -10.13
CA TYR A 44 8.25 4.39 -9.74
C TYR A 44 9.42 4.52 -8.76
N VAL A 45 10.35 5.45 -8.99
CA VAL A 45 11.49 5.68 -8.08
C VAL A 45 11.01 6.06 -6.67
N GLN A 46 10.06 6.99 -6.56
CA GLN A 46 9.45 7.39 -5.28
C GLN A 46 8.81 6.19 -4.56
N VAL A 47 7.94 5.44 -5.26
CA VAL A 47 7.21 4.32 -4.65
C VAL A 47 8.16 3.18 -4.25
N TYR A 48 9.08 2.77 -5.13
CA TYR A 48 10.04 1.71 -4.78
C TYR A 48 10.97 2.10 -3.65
N PHE A 49 11.42 3.36 -3.60
CA PHE A 49 12.29 3.82 -2.53
C PHE A 49 11.59 3.81 -1.16
N ALA A 50 10.33 4.27 -1.09
CA ALA A 50 9.54 4.31 0.13
C ALA A 50 8.98 2.95 0.57
N TYR A 51 8.44 2.16 -0.35
CA TYR A 51 7.63 0.96 -0.04
C TYR A 51 8.37 -0.36 -0.25
N MET A 52 9.58 -0.36 -0.83
CA MET A 52 10.33 -1.59 -1.10
C MET A 52 11.78 -1.52 -0.60
N ILE A 53 12.59 -0.56 -1.05
CA ILE A 53 14.03 -0.52 -0.76
C ILE A 53 14.29 -0.13 0.71
N SER A 54 13.67 0.94 1.20
CA SER A 54 13.85 1.37 2.60
C SER A 54 13.30 0.35 3.61
N PRO A 55 12.10 -0.23 3.41
CA PRO A 55 11.61 -1.36 4.21
C PRO A 55 12.54 -2.57 4.20
N PHE A 56 13.07 -2.97 3.03
CA PHE A 56 14.06 -4.04 2.93
C PHE A 56 15.27 -3.77 3.83
N LEU A 57 15.86 -2.57 3.73
CA LEU A 57 17.05 -2.21 4.50
C LEU A 57 16.77 -2.16 6.00
N LEU A 58 15.60 -1.66 6.41
CA LEU A 58 15.22 -1.62 7.82
C LEU A 58 15.05 -3.04 8.38
N SER A 59 14.27 -3.88 7.72
CA SER A 59 14.05 -5.27 8.13
C SER A 59 15.34 -6.09 8.11
N TYR A 60 16.21 -5.87 7.12
CA TYR A 60 17.51 -6.54 7.04
C TYR A 60 18.47 -6.04 8.15
N GLY A 61 18.48 -4.74 8.41
CA GLY A 61 19.24 -4.13 9.51
C GLY A 61 18.82 -4.68 10.87
N LEU A 62 17.51 -4.85 11.09
CA LEU A 62 16.96 -5.48 12.29
C LEU A 62 17.34 -6.97 12.40
N LEU A 63 17.30 -7.71 11.29
CA LEU A 63 17.72 -9.11 11.24
C LEU A 63 19.21 -9.29 11.58
N LYS A 64 20.07 -8.44 11.03
CA LYS A 64 21.53 -8.49 11.24
C LYS A 64 22.01 -7.67 12.44
N LYS A 65 21.10 -7.01 13.16
CA LYS A 65 21.41 -6.06 14.25
C LYS A 65 22.40 -4.97 13.85
N ASN A 66 22.40 -4.56 12.59
CA ASN A 66 23.33 -3.58 12.06
C ASN A 66 22.68 -2.20 12.02
N VAL A 67 23.15 -1.32 12.91
CA VAL A 67 22.62 0.03 13.14
C VAL A 67 22.75 0.92 11.90
N LEU A 68 23.79 0.76 11.10
CA LEU A 68 24.00 1.56 9.89
C LEU A 68 22.84 1.37 8.90
N TYR A 69 22.43 0.13 8.63
CA TYR A 69 21.30 -0.14 7.73
C TYR A 69 19.98 0.39 8.27
N MET A 70 19.78 0.36 9.59
CA MET A 70 18.59 0.92 10.23
C MET A 70 18.53 2.44 10.08
N ILE A 71 19.65 3.14 10.36
CA ILE A 71 19.74 4.59 10.21
C ILE A 71 19.51 5.00 8.75
N VAL A 72 20.20 4.34 7.81
CA VAL A 72 20.04 4.64 6.37
C VAL A 72 18.58 4.46 5.93
N ALA A 73 17.90 3.41 6.39
CA ALA A 73 16.51 3.19 6.06
C ALA A 73 15.58 4.29 6.63
N VAL A 74 15.78 4.69 7.89
CA VAL A 74 15.03 5.77 8.54
C VAL A 74 15.23 7.09 7.80
N VAL A 75 16.46 7.41 7.40
CA VAL A 75 16.76 8.58 6.56
C VAL A 75 16.00 8.50 5.23
N GLY A 76 15.91 7.31 4.63
CA GLY A 76 15.13 7.10 3.40
C GLY A 76 13.65 7.45 3.56
N PHE A 77 13.03 7.02 4.67
CA PHE A 77 11.64 7.40 4.97
C PHE A 77 11.46 8.90 5.20
N LEU A 78 12.41 9.55 5.87
CA LEU A 78 12.38 11.00 6.11
C LEU A 78 12.50 11.80 4.80
N ILE A 79 13.42 11.41 3.92
CA ILE A 79 13.55 12.04 2.59
C ILE A 79 12.23 11.93 1.83
N MET A 80 11.62 10.74 1.82
CA MET A 80 10.34 10.55 1.12
C MET A 80 9.20 11.33 1.75
N PHE A 81 9.17 11.49 3.07
CA PHE A 81 8.20 12.34 3.74
C PHE A 81 8.39 13.81 3.33
N MET A 82 9.63 14.31 3.27
CA MET A 82 9.91 15.69 2.83
C MET A 82 9.53 15.95 1.38
N ILE A 83 9.57 14.91 0.52
CA ILE A 83 9.14 15.02 -0.88
C ILE A 83 7.62 14.94 -0.98
N THR A 84 7.00 13.89 -0.44
CA THR A 84 5.59 13.53 -0.72
C THR A 84 4.60 14.05 0.32
N ALA A 85 5.05 14.47 1.49
CA ALA A 85 4.23 14.77 2.66
C ALA A 85 3.18 13.67 2.99
N GLU A 86 3.53 12.40 2.70
CA GLU A 86 2.73 11.25 3.06
C GLU A 86 2.98 10.84 4.51
N ARG A 87 1.99 11.10 5.38
CA ARG A 87 2.04 10.73 6.82
C ARG A 87 2.26 9.22 7.01
N THR A 88 1.71 8.40 6.12
CA THR A 88 1.91 6.94 6.15
C THR A 88 3.39 6.60 6.02
N VAL A 89 4.12 7.20 5.08
CA VAL A 89 5.54 6.93 4.84
C VAL A 89 6.41 7.28 6.05
N MET A 90 6.07 8.37 6.76
CA MET A 90 6.73 8.73 8.02
C MET A 90 6.50 7.70 9.14
N LEU A 91 5.32 7.09 9.18
CA LEU A 91 4.95 6.09 10.20
C LEU A 91 5.47 4.68 9.88
N LEU A 92 5.73 4.36 8.61
CA LEU A 92 6.24 3.05 8.17
C LEU A 92 7.45 2.52 8.98
N PRO A 93 8.53 3.29 9.25
CA PRO A 93 9.66 2.75 10.00
C PRO A 93 9.28 2.25 11.41
N PHE A 94 8.38 2.96 12.10
CA PHE A 94 7.90 2.55 13.42
C PHE A 94 7.05 1.27 13.33
N VAL A 95 6.17 1.20 12.35
CA VAL A 95 5.30 0.03 12.17
C VAL A 95 6.11 -1.20 11.76
N ILE A 96 7.07 -1.06 10.83
CA ILE A 96 7.98 -2.13 10.43
C ILE A 96 8.78 -2.64 11.63
N PHE A 97 9.27 -1.73 12.48
CA PHE A 97 9.97 -2.10 13.71
C PHE A 97 9.08 -2.91 14.66
N ILE A 98 7.84 -2.45 14.91
CA ILE A 98 6.88 -3.14 15.78
C ILE A 98 6.54 -4.53 15.21
N VAL A 99 6.22 -4.62 13.92
CA VAL A 99 5.90 -5.88 13.22
C VAL A 99 7.08 -6.84 13.29
N TYR A 100 8.31 -6.36 13.09
CA TYR A 100 9.51 -7.18 13.24
C TYR A 100 9.65 -7.72 14.66
N MET A 101 9.49 -6.88 15.69
CA MET A 101 9.61 -7.29 17.09
C MET A 101 8.53 -8.31 17.49
N VAL A 102 7.29 -8.13 17.03
CA VAL A 102 6.19 -9.09 17.24
C VAL A 102 6.53 -10.44 16.61
N CYS A 103 7.01 -10.44 15.37
CA CYS A 103 7.37 -11.66 14.66
C CYS A 103 8.61 -12.34 15.26
N ALA A 104 9.63 -11.56 15.65
CA ALA A 104 10.86 -12.07 16.25
C ALA A 104 10.63 -12.71 17.62
N LYS A 105 9.64 -12.23 18.38
CA LYS A 105 9.20 -12.84 19.65
C LYS A 105 8.26 -14.04 19.47
N GLY A 106 7.95 -14.44 18.24
CA GLY A 106 7.03 -15.55 17.97
C GLY A 106 5.57 -15.24 18.29
N LEU A 107 5.20 -13.96 18.45
CA LEU A 107 3.83 -13.52 18.75
C LEU A 107 2.93 -13.48 17.50
N ASN A 108 3.35 -14.11 16.40
CA ASN A 108 2.57 -14.23 15.16
C ASN A 108 1.86 -15.59 15.02
N SER A 109 1.66 -16.30 16.14
CA SER A 109 0.86 -17.53 16.16
C SER A 109 -0.62 -17.21 15.97
N TYR A 110 -1.38 -18.16 15.40
CA TYR A 110 -2.83 -18.02 15.16
C TYR A 110 -3.61 -17.51 16.39
N LYS A 111 -3.24 -17.97 17.60
CA LYS A 111 -3.84 -17.52 18.86
C LYS A 111 -3.74 -16.00 19.06
N HIS A 112 -2.57 -15.42 18.81
CA HIS A 112 -2.35 -13.98 18.99
C HIS A 112 -3.10 -13.16 17.95
N VAL A 113 -3.18 -13.66 16.71
CA VAL A 113 -3.99 -13.04 15.65
C VAL A 113 -5.47 -13.07 16.03
N CYS A 114 -5.99 -14.20 16.52
CA CYS A 114 -7.37 -14.28 17.00
C CYS A 114 -7.63 -13.33 18.17
N ILE A 115 -6.72 -13.25 19.15
CA ILE A 115 -6.82 -12.30 20.27
C ILE A 115 -6.85 -10.86 19.76
N PHE A 116 -5.97 -10.51 18.81
CA PHE A 116 -5.94 -9.17 18.21
C PHE A 116 -7.26 -8.84 17.49
N VAL A 117 -7.81 -9.78 16.72
CA VAL A 117 -9.10 -9.59 16.04
C VAL A 117 -10.23 -9.41 17.05
N ILE A 118 -10.31 -10.26 18.09
CA ILE A 118 -11.33 -10.14 19.14
C ILE A 118 -11.20 -8.80 19.86
N PHE A 119 -9.98 -8.40 20.22
CA PHE A 119 -9.70 -7.12 20.86
C PHE A 119 -10.10 -5.94 19.97
N SER A 120 -9.73 -5.97 18.68
CA SER A 120 -10.12 -4.93 17.72
C SER A 120 -11.64 -4.85 17.56
N SER A 121 -12.33 -5.98 17.48
CA SER A 121 -13.80 -6.03 17.38
C SER A 121 -14.48 -5.52 18.65
N LEU A 122 -13.96 -5.84 19.83
CA LEU A 122 -14.47 -5.33 21.10
C LEU A 122 -14.23 -3.82 21.22
N LEU A 123 -13.04 -3.34 20.85
CA LEU A 123 -12.72 -1.91 20.83
C LEU A 123 -13.68 -1.17 19.91
N ASN A 124 -13.93 -1.71 18.72
CA ASN A 124 -14.89 -1.16 17.77
C ASN A 124 -16.31 -1.09 18.36
N PHE A 125 -16.77 -2.16 19.00
CA PHE A 125 -18.07 -2.19 19.66
C PHE A 125 -18.19 -1.11 20.75
N VAL A 126 -17.15 -0.96 21.59
CA VAL A 126 -17.12 0.06 22.65
C VAL A 126 -17.17 1.46 22.06
N ILE A 127 -16.36 1.75 21.04
CA ILE A 127 -16.35 3.07 20.40
C ILE A 127 -17.73 3.36 19.79
N SER A 128 -18.32 2.40 19.06
CA SER A 128 -19.66 2.56 18.47
C SER A 128 -20.77 2.73 19.51
N PHE A 129 -20.62 2.22 20.73
CA PHE A 129 -21.60 2.41 21.78
C PHE A 129 -21.49 3.78 22.47
N PHE A 130 -20.27 4.31 22.62
CA PHE A 130 -20.01 5.52 23.39
C PHE A 130 -19.70 6.78 22.56
N TYR A 131 -19.73 6.71 21.22
CA TYR A 131 -19.32 7.84 20.38
C TYR A 131 -20.12 9.14 20.64
N LEU A 132 -21.42 9.04 20.97
CA LEU A 132 -22.25 10.21 21.27
C LEU A 132 -21.98 10.83 22.65
N ASN A 133 -21.32 10.10 23.55
CA ASN A 133 -21.18 10.48 24.96
C ASN A 133 -19.87 11.22 25.26
N SER A 134 -18.91 11.25 24.32
CA SER A 134 -17.60 11.87 24.54
C SER A 134 -16.94 12.28 23.24
N ASP A 135 -16.50 13.53 23.16
CA ASP A 135 -15.73 14.07 22.02
C ASP A 135 -14.45 13.27 21.72
N VAL A 136 -13.84 12.66 22.74
CA VAL A 136 -12.64 11.83 22.56
C VAL A 136 -13.01 10.52 21.87
N VAL A 137 -14.11 9.91 22.26
CA VAL A 137 -14.61 8.66 21.66
C VAL A 137 -15.13 8.92 20.25
N ASP A 138 -15.78 10.05 20.00
CA ASP A 138 -16.20 10.47 18.66
C ASP A 138 -14.99 10.61 17.71
N LYS A 139 -13.94 11.34 18.13
CA LYS A 139 -12.70 11.47 17.34
C LYS A 139 -12.05 10.12 17.10
N LEU A 140 -11.97 9.25 18.13
CA LEU A 140 -11.46 7.89 17.97
C LEU A 140 -12.31 7.07 16.99
N GLY A 141 -13.63 7.19 17.03
CA GLY A 141 -14.54 6.58 16.08
C GLY A 141 -14.27 7.05 14.66
N PHE A 142 -14.15 8.35 14.45
CA PHE A 142 -13.87 8.88 13.12
C PHE A 142 -12.50 8.40 12.56
N TYR A 143 -11.43 8.49 13.35
CA TYR A 143 -10.09 8.14 12.86
C TYR A 143 -9.82 6.64 12.82
N PHE A 144 -10.40 5.86 13.72
CA PHE A 144 -10.20 4.42 13.77
C PHE A 144 -11.31 3.69 13.00
N LEU A 145 -12.56 3.71 13.48
CA LEU A 145 -13.66 2.98 12.85
C LEU A 145 -13.94 3.44 11.43
N THR A 146 -14.19 4.74 11.26
CA THR A 146 -14.63 5.26 9.97
C THR A 146 -13.52 5.16 8.95
N ARG A 147 -12.31 5.62 9.27
CA ARG A 147 -11.21 5.62 8.30
C ARG A 147 -10.59 4.27 8.00
N THR A 148 -10.54 3.34 8.96
CA THR A 148 -9.88 2.04 8.72
C THR A 148 -10.84 0.95 8.27
N MET A 149 -12.12 1.01 8.66
CA MET A 149 -13.09 -0.06 8.39
C MET A 149 -14.27 0.41 7.53
N ALA A 150 -14.96 1.47 7.95
CA ALA A 150 -16.21 1.87 7.28
C ALA A 150 -15.97 2.45 5.87
N LEU A 151 -14.97 3.32 5.69
CA LEU A 151 -14.67 3.95 4.40
C LEU A 151 -14.32 2.91 3.32
N PRO A 152 -13.38 1.96 3.53
CA PRO A 152 -13.13 0.91 2.54
C PRO A 152 -14.39 0.07 2.21
N GLY A 153 -15.26 -0.17 3.20
CA GLY A 153 -16.52 -0.89 3.01
C GLY A 153 -17.54 -0.12 2.16
N ILE A 154 -17.73 1.17 2.42
CA ILE A 154 -18.63 2.03 1.64
C ILE A 154 -18.10 2.25 0.23
N LEU A 155 -16.78 2.40 0.07
CA LEU A 155 -16.17 2.57 -1.25
C LEU A 155 -16.41 1.34 -2.13
N PHE A 156 -16.44 0.13 -1.56
CA PHE A 156 -16.80 -1.06 -2.33
C PHE A 156 -18.19 -0.97 -2.96
N SER A 157 -19.22 -0.57 -2.19
CA SER A 157 -20.57 -0.42 -2.72
C SER A 157 -20.68 0.73 -3.71
N GLN A 158 -20.04 1.87 -3.43
CA GLN A 158 -20.03 3.02 -4.35
C GLN A 158 -19.40 2.71 -5.70
N TYR A 159 -18.30 1.96 -5.73
CA TYR A 159 -17.72 1.48 -6.97
C TYR A 159 -18.70 0.56 -7.71
N TYR A 160 -19.27 -0.44 -7.03
CA TYR A 160 -20.22 -1.35 -7.66
C TYR A 160 -21.44 -0.62 -8.27
N ASP A 161 -22.06 0.30 -7.52
CA ASP A 161 -23.24 1.03 -7.97
C ASP A 161 -22.95 1.96 -9.15
N LEU A 162 -21.76 2.56 -9.19
CA LEU A 162 -21.35 3.45 -10.27
C LEU A 162 -21.09 2.66 -11.57
N PHE A 163 -20.24 1.63 -11.50
CA PHE A 163 -19.82 0.86 -12.68
C PHE A 163 -20.90 -0.10 -13.17
N SER A 164 -21.84 -0.53 -12.32
CA SER A 164 -23.01 -1.30 -12.78
C SER A 164 -23.97 -0.47 -13.64
N LYS A 165 -24.07 0.85 -13.40
CA LYS A 165 -24.93 1.76 -14.17
C LYS A 165 -24.26 2.31 -15.42
N LEU A 166 -22.97 2.63 -15.34
CA LEU A 166 -22.22 3.26 -16.44
C LEU A 166 -21.50 2.25 -17.35
N GLY A 167 -21.36 1.01 -16.91
CA GLY A 167 -20.63 -0.04 -17.60
C GLY A 167 -19.37 -0.44 -16.85
N PHE A 168 -19.14 -1.75 -16.78
CA PHE A 168 -17.95 -2.31 -16.15
C PHE A 168 -16.70 -2.01 -16.98
N THR A 169 -15.54 -1.92 -16.33
CA THR A 169 -14.27 -1.60 -17.01
C THR A 169 -13.64 -2.79 -17.72
N TYR A 170 -13.99 -4.02 -17.37
CA TYR A 170 -13.38 -5.25 -17.89
C TYR A 170 -11.84 -5.25 -17.80
N TRP A 171 -11.29 -4.68 -16.72
CA TRP A 171 -9.85 -4.49 -16.49
C TRP A 171 -9.13 -3.59 -17.50
N SER A 172 -9.86 -2.86 -18.36
CA SER A 172 -9.24 -1.89 -19.28
C SER A 172 -8.52 -0.74 -18.57
N HIS A 173 -8.85 -0.48 -17.29
CA HIS A 173 -8.16 0.50 -16.45
C HIS A 173 -6.74 0.06 -16.02
N VAL A 174 -6.41 -1.22 -16.17
CA VAL A 174 -5.09 -1.75 -15.80
C VAL A 174 -4.13 -1.54 -16.96
N THR A 175 -3.04 -0.82 -16.70
CA THR A 175 -1.96 -0.58 -17.67
C THR A 175 -1.43 -1.92 -18.21
N GLY A 176 -1.52 -2.11 -19.53
CA GLY A 176 -1.17 -3.36 -20.23
C GLY A 176 -2.39 -4.19 -20.64
N LEU A 177 -3.36 -4.42 -19.75
CA LEU A 177 -4.60 -5.11 -20.10
C LEU A 177 -5.55 -4.22 -20.92
N GLY A 178 -5.55 -2.90 -20.68
CA GLY A 178 -6.30 -1.93 -21.48
C GLY A 178 -5.87 -1.82 -22.95
N ALA A 179 -4.73 -2.41 -23.33
CA ALA A 179 -4.36 -2.53 -24.74
C ALA A 179 -5.08 -3.71 -25.44
N LEU A 180 -5.54 -4.70 -24.67
CA LEU A 180 -6.24 -5.89 -25.16
C LEU A 180 -7.76 -5.73 -25.09
N VAL A 181 -8.24 -5.00 -24.09
CA VAL A 181 -9.66 -4.72 -23.87
C VAL A 181 -9.89 -3.23 -24.08
N GLY A 182 -10.72 -2.90 -25.08
CA GLY A 182 -11.08 -1.52 -25.37
C GLY A 182 -11.70 -0.81 -24.16
N VAL A 183 -11.43 0.49 -24.05
CA VAL A 183 -12.04 1.34 -23.02
C VAL A 183 -13.55 1.40 -23.27
N PRO A 184 -14.41 1.20 -22.26
CA PRO A 184 -15.85 1.33 -22.44
C PRO A 184 -16.24 2.74 -22.90
N ASP A 185 -17.24 2.84 -23.77
CA ASP A 185 -17.66 4.13 -24.37
C ASP A 185 -17.97 5.21 -23.32
N ALA A 186 -18.50 4.83 -22.15
CA ALA A 186 -18.80 5.73 -21.05
C ALA A 186 -17.57 6.42 -20.42
N TYR A 187 -16.36 5.97 -20.76
CA TYR A 187 -15.08 6.47 -20.23
C TYR A 187 -14.07 6.85 -21.30
N ALA A 188 -14.35 6.61 -22.58
CA ALA A 188 -13.42 6.87 -23.68
C ALA A 188 -12.99 8.35 -23.75
N ASP A 189 -13.92 9.26 -23.46
CA ASP A 189 -13.69 10.72 -23.47
C ASP A 189 -13.43 11.31 -22.07
N ASP A 190 -13.32 10.47 -21.03
CA ASP A 190 -13.11 10.96 -19.66
C ASP A 190 -11.64 11.29 -19.42
N ALA A 191 -11.33 12.57 -19.16
CA ALA A 191 -9.99 13.05 -18.87
C ALA A 191 -9.35 12.42 -17.61
N LYS A 192 -10.15 11.81 -16.72
CA LYS A 192 -9.68 11.15 -15.50
C LYS A 192 -9.40 9.66 -15.70
N TRP A 193 -9.71 9.10 -16.86
CA TRP A 193 -9.33 7.73 -17.20
C TRP A 193 -7.79 7.59 -17.25
N PRO A 194 -7.19 6.50 -16.73
CA PRO A 194 -7.78 5.32 -16.09
C PRO A 194 -7.88 5.40 -14.55
N MET A 195 -7.81 6.59 -13.94
CA MET A 195 -7.80 6.77 -12.49
C MET A 195 -9.21 6.63 -11.88
N LEU A 196 -9.66 5.39 -11.68
CA LEU A 196 -11.02 5.09 -11.17
C LEU A 196 -11.37 5.81 -9.87
N GLY A 197 -10.40 6.00 -8.96
CA GLY A 197 -10.62 6.72 -7.71
C GLY A 197 -10.96 8.20 -7.88
N LYS A 198 -10.48 8.85 -8.94
CA LYS A 198 -10.88 10.22 -9.30
C LYS A 198 -12.28 10.27 -9.90
N ILE A 199 -12.60 9.29 -10.77
CA ILE A 199 -13.92 9.18 -11.39
C ILE A 199 -15.00 8.96 -10.31
N VAL A 200 -14.74 8.07 -9.34
CA VAL A 200 -15.68 7.82 -8.23
C VAL A 200 -15.78 9.03 -7.31
N ALA A 201 -14.68 9.69 -6.96
CA ALA A 201 -14.70 10.89 -6.12
C ALA A 201 -15.55 12.02 -6.73
N GLU A 202 -15.39 12.27 -8.02
CA GLU A 202 -16.19 13.28 -8.71
C GLU A 202 -17.65 12.87 -8.85
N ARG A 203 -17.92 11.69 -9.41
CA ARG A 203 -19.29 11.31 -9.80
C ARG A 203 -20.18 10.93 -8.62
N VAL A 204 -19.60 10.49 -7.49
CA VAL A 204 -20.34 10.06 -6.30
C VAL A 204 -20.28 11.10 -5.18
N ILE A 205 -19.11 11.71 -4.95
CA ILE A 205 -18.89 12.61 -3.81
C ILE A 205 -18.92 14.09 -4.24
N GLY A 206 -18.72 14.39 -5.53
CA GLY A 206 -18.70 15.75 -6.05
C GLY A 206 -17.43 16.52 -5.69
N VAL A 207 -16.32 15.83 -5.40
CA VAL A 207 -15.07 16.45 -4.95
C VAL A 207 -13.91 16.03 -5.86
N GLU A 208 -13.04 16.98 -6.21
CA GLU A 208 -11.76 16.69 -6.83
C GLU A 208 -10.80 16.07 -5.82
N SER A 209 -10.92 14.76 -5.65
CA SER A 209 -10.08 13.95 -4.78
C SER A 209 -9.78 12.61 -5.42
N ASN A 210 -8.97 11.79 -4.76
CA ASN A 210 -8.74 10.41 -5.16
C ASN A 210 -9.29 9.45 -4.10
N SER A 211 -10.48 8.91 -4.37
CA SER A 211 -11.14 7.90 -3.54
C SER A 211 -10.56 6.52 -3.85
N ASN A 212 -9.31 6.31 -3.47
CA ASN A 212 -8.66 5.01 -3.55
C ASN A 212 -9.48 3.96 -2.80
N ALA A 213 -9.55 2.76 -3.35
CA ALA A 213 -10.30 1.65 -2.76
C ALA A 213 -9.50 0.35 -2.87
N SER A 214 -9.93 -0.66 -2.13
CA SER A 214 -9.27 -1.97 -2.08
C SER A 214 -9.29 -2.68 -3.44
N LEU A 215 -8.47 -3.74 -3.56
CA LEU A 215 -8.43 -4.60 -4.75
C LEU A 215 -9.79 -5.19 -5.12
N PHE A 216 -10.67 -5.44 -4.14
CA PHE A 216 -12.00 -5.98 -4.40
C PHE A 216 -12.93 -4.94 -5.03
N ALA A 217 -12.79 -3.66 -4.69
CA ALA A 217 -13.59 -2.59 -5.25
C ALA A 217 -13.12 -2.22 -6.67
N THR A 218 -11.81 -2.02 -6.83
CA THR A 218 -11.19 -1.55 -8.08
C THR A 218 -11.08 -2.65 -9.13
N ASP A 219 -10.40 -3.75 -8.81
CA ASP A 219 -10.14 -4.84 -9.77
C ASP A 219 -11.18 -5.95 -9.74
N GLY A 220 -12.11 -5.90 -8.77
CA GLY A 220 -13.25 -6.80 -8.68
C GLY A 220 -14.54 -6.15 -9.17
N ALA A 221 -15.15 -5.36 -8.30
CA ALA A 221 -16.49 -4.79 -8.51
C ALA A 221 -16.57 -3.85 -9.72
N ALA A 222 -15.63 -2.92 -9.87
CA ALA A 222 -15.60 -2.03 -11.04
C ALA A 222 -15.22 -2.75 -12.34
N ALA A 223 -14.38 -3.78 -12.23
CA ALA A 223 -13.93 -4.55 -13.38
C ALA A 223 -15.03 -5.39 -13.99
N PHE A 224 -15.74 -6.19 -13.18
CA PHE A 224 -16.81 -7.04 -13.68
C PHE A 224 -17.81 -7.48 -12.59
N GLY A 225 -18.15 -6.58 -11.68
CA GLY A 225 -19.13 -6.83 -10.61
C GLY A 225 -18.75 -8.03 -9.74
N ALA A 226 -19.74 -8.86 -9.41
CA ALA A 226 -19.54 -10.05 -8.58
C ALA A 226 -18.58 -11.08 -9.21
N VAL A 227 -18.62 -11.24 -10.54
CA VAL A 227 -17.72 -12.16 -11.26
C VAL A 227 -16.29 -11.64 -11.18
N GLY A 228 -16.08 -10.34 -11.35
CA GLY A 228 -14.77 -9.70 -11.18
C GLY A 228 -14.21 -9.92 -9.78
N VAL A 229 -15.04 -9.80 -8.73
CA VAL A 229 -14.64 -10.07 -7.35
C VAL A 229 -14.17 -11.53 -7.18
N PHE A 230 -14.87 -12.49 -7.76
CA PHE A 230 -14.44 -13.90 -7.72
C PHE A 230 -13.09 -14.11 -8.43
N VAL A 231 -12.93 -13.54 -9.63
CA VAL A 231 -11.69 -13.62 -10.40
C VAL A 231 -10.51 -13.04 -9.63
N ILE A 232 -10.65 -11.86 -9.04
CA ILE A 232 -9.56 -11.24 -8.29
C ILE A 232 -9.21 -12.02 -7.01
N CYS A 233 -10.20 -12.65 -6.35
CA CYS A 233 -9.94 -13.55 -5.22
C CYS A 233 -9.05 -14.74 -5.62
N VAL A 234 -9.31 -15.36 -6.78
CA VAL A 234 -8.51 -16.48 -7.29
C VAL A 234 -7.09 -16.02 -7.61
N ILE A 235 -6.94 -14.92 -8.35
CA ILE A 235 -5.63 -14.38 -8.72
C ILE A 235 -4.82 -13.99 -7.48
N PHE A 236 -5.45 -13.29 -6.54
CA PHE A 236 -4.82 -12.89 -5.28
C PHE A 236 -4.37 -14.10 -4.46
N SER A 237 -5.21 -15.14 -4.40
CA SER A 237 -4.88 -16.39 -3.70
C SER A 237 -3.69 -17.10 -4.34
N LEU A 238 -3.62 -17.18 -5.66
CA LEU A 238 -2.46 -17.72 -6.39
C LEU A 238 -1.19 -16.92 -6.07
N TRP A 239 -1.27 -15.60 -6.05
CA TRP A 239 -0.14 -14.75 -5.68
C TRP A 239 0.33 -15.00 -4.23
N LEU A 240 -0.60 -15.13 -3.28
CA LEU A 240 -0.26 -15.46 -1.89
C LEU A 240 0.39 -16.85 -1.75
N ILE A 241 -0.07 -17.86 -2.48
CA ILE A 241 0.54 -19.19 -2.50
C ILE A 241 1.99 -19.11 -3.02
N VAL A 242 2.21 -18.36 -4.10
CA VAL A 242 3.56 -18.14 -4.64
C VAL A 242 4.42 -17.40 -3.59
N LEU A 243 3.92 -16.33 -3.01
CA LEU A 243 4.61 -15.54 -1.99
C LEU A 243 5.02 -16.41 -0.78
N ASP A 244 4.12 -17.25 -0.28
CA ASP A 244 4.37 -18.16 0.84
C ASP A 244 5.43 -19.21 0.47
N SER A 245 5.32 -19.83 -0.71
CA SER A 245 6.28 -20.84 -1.18
C SER A 245 7.73 -20.32 -1.25
N VAL A 246 7.89 -19.03 -1.61
CA VAL A 246 9.19 -18.38 -1.71
C VAL A 246 9.64 -17.83 -0.36
N GLY A 247 8.72 -17.23 0.40
CA GLY A 247 8.95 -16.63 1.71
C GLY A 247 9.33 -17.65 2.78
N ASN A 248 8.83 -18.88 2.71
CA ASN A 248 9.14 -19.96 3.66
C ASN A 248 10.62 -20.34 3.73
N ARG A 249 11.44 -19.90 2.76
CA ARG A 249 12.88 -20.13 2.72
C ARG A 249 13.70 -19.07 3.46
N TRP A 250 13.03 -18.09 4.05
CA TRP A 250 13.62 -16.92 4.71
C TRP A 250 13.16 -16.81 6.16
N ASN A 251 13.84 -15.98 6.94
CA ASN A 251 13.39 -15.66 8.29
C ASN A 251 12.03 -14.96 8.23
N ARG A 252 11.02 -15.53 8.92
CA ARG A 252 9.64 -15.02 8.91
C ARG A 252 9.54 -13.56 9.38
N ALA A 253 10.29 -13.17 10.40
CA ALA A 253 10.27 -11.79 10.91
C ALA A 253 10.79 -10.79 9.86
N PHE A 254 11.81 -11.17 9.09
CA PHE A 254 12.29 -10.37 7.98
C PHE A 254 11.24 -10.25 6.86
N VAL A 255 10.69 -11.36 6.38
CA VAL A 255 9.75 -11.37 5.25
C VAL A 255 8.49 -10.56 5.57
N ILE A 256 7.89 -10.79 6.75
CA ILE A 256 6.63 -10.14 7.13
C ILE A 256 6.82 -8.64 7.35
N SER A 257 7.90 -8.23 8.02
CA SER A 257 8.17 -6.81 8.24
C SER A 257 8.53 -6.07 6.95
N ALA A 258 9.27 -6.71 6.04
CA ALA A 258 9.67 -6.11 4.78
C ALA A 258 8.50 -5.99 3.76
N LEU A 259 7.57 -6.96 3.79
CA LEU A 259 6.36 -6.95 2.96
C LEU A 259 5.19 -6.15 3.57
N PHE A 260 5.32 -5.70 4.82
CA PHE A 260 4.26 -4.93 5.49
C PHE A 260 3.73 -3.75 4.65
N PRO A 261 4.57 -2.93 3.98
CA PRO A 261 4.07 -1.81 3.17
C PRO A 261 3.23 -2.28 1.97
N VAL A 262 3.56 -3.43 1.37
CA VAL A 262 2.78 -4.06 0.28
C VAL A 262 1.42 -4.52 0.83
N SER A 263 1.43 -5.19 1.98
CA SER A 263 0.20 -5.61 2.67
C SER A 263 -0.70 -4.43 3.04
N TYR A 264 -0.10 -3.32 3.50
CA TYR A 264 -0.83 -2.10 3.78
C TYR A 264 -1.44 -1.50 2.51
N ALA A 265 -0.66 -1.40 1.42
CA ALA A 265 -1.15 -0.88 0.15
C ALA A 265 -2.35 -1.68 -0.39
N LEU A 266 -2.38 -3.00 -0.19
CA LEU A 266 -3.50 -3.88 -0.61
C LEU A 266 -4.84 -3.53 0.05
N THR A 267 -4.81 -2.88 1.21
CA THR A 267 -6.05 -2.47 1.88
C THR A 267 -6.73 -1.27 1.20
N ASN A 268 -5.97 -0.48 0.41
CA ASN A 268 -6.43 0.78 -0.14
C ASN A 268 -5.89 1.06 -1.55
N GLY A 269 -5.67 0.01 -2.34
CA GLY A 269 -5.18 0.13 -3.71
C GLY A 269 -5.54 -1.07 -4.58
N SER A 270 -5.46 -0.86 -5.89
CA SER A 270 -5.61 -1.91 -6.90
C SER A 270 -4.47 -2.93 -6.79
N PHE A 271 -4.81 -4.21 -6.94
CA PHE A 271 -3.88 -5.32 -6.92
C PHE A 271 -2.83 -5.20 -8.02
N PHE A 272 -3.23 -4.87 -9.25
CA PHE A 272 -2.29 -4.75 -10.36
C PHE A 272 -1.29 -3.61 -10.15
N THR A 273 -1.75 -2.47 -9.65
CA THR A 273 -0.88 -1.34 -9.26
C THR A 273 0.11 -1.74 -8.17
N ILE A 274 -0.29 -2.59 -7.23
CA ILE A 274 0.59 -3.05 -6.15
C ILE A 274 1.63 -4.04 -6.67
N LEU A 275 1.24 -4.93 -7.57
CA LEU A 275 2.15 -5.85 -8.23
C LEU A 275 3.23 -5.13 -9.04
N SER A 276 2.85 -4.10 -9.81
CA SER A 276 3.77 -3.33 -10.65
C SER A 276 4.55 -2.28 -9.84
N SER A 277 3.85 -1.38 -9.15
CA SER A 277 4.42 -0.12 -8.64
C SER A 277 4.94 -0.21 -7.21
N PHE A 278 4.26 -0.98 -6.35
CA PHE A 278 4.70 -1.18 -4.96
C PHE A 278 5.69 -2.34 -4.81
N GLY A 279 6.04 -3.00 -5.92
CA GLY A 279 7.05 -4.05 -5.96
C GLY A 279 6.57 -5.43 -5.54
N GLY A 280 5.25 -5.69 -5.54
CA GLY A 280 4.71 -7.02 -5.22
C GLY A 280 5.34 -8.15 -6.05
N LEU A 281 5.53 -7.95 -7.36
CA LEU A 281 6.24 -8.92 -8.21
C LEU A 281 7.74 -8.93 -7.97
N LEU A 282 8.37 -7.76 -7.81
CA LEU A 282 9.81 -7.67 -7.57
C LEU A 282 10.21 -8.37 -6.28
N TRP A 283 9.39 -8.30 -5.23
CA TRP A 283 9.61 -9.04 -4.00
C TRP A 283 9.68 -10.55 -4.22
N VAL A 284 8.78 -11.11 -5.02
CA VAL A 284 8.80 -12.54 -5.38
C VAL A 284 10.11 -12.87 -6.11
N VAL A 285 10.51 -12.07 -7.09
CA VAL A 285 11.76 -12.25 -7.84
C VAL A 285 12.98 -12.17 -6.93
N LEU A 286 13.03 -11.20 -6.03
CA LEU A 286 14.13 -11.00 -5.10
C LEU A 286 14.27 -12.16 -4.11
N LEU A 287 13.17 -12.58 -3.50
CA LEU A 287 13.18 -13.69 -2.55
C LEU A 287 13.55 -15.01 -3.27
N LEU A 288 13.11 -15.20 -4.51
CA LEU A 288 13.50 -16.35 -5.36
C LEU A 288 15.00 -16.33 -5.69
N ALA A 289 15.51 -15.21 -6.22
CA ALA A 289 16.88 -15.07 -6.67
C ALA A 289 17.88 -15.23 -5.51
N ALA A 290 17.58 -14.63 -4.36
CA ALA A 290 18.45 -14.74 -3.20
C ALA A 290 18.28 -16.07 -2.44
N SER A 291 17.12 -16.74 -2.52
CA SER A 291 16.96 -18.11 -2.01
C SER A 291 17.86 -19.12 -2.75
N ARG A 292 18.07 -18.95 -4.07
CA ARG A 292 18.98 -19.83 -4.84
C ARG A 292 20.43 -19.75 -4.37
N LYS A 293 20.87 -18.58 -3.88
CA LYS A 293 22.22 -18.41 -3.29
C LYS A 293 22.34 -19.05 -1.91
N ASN A 294 21.29 -18.98 -1.09
CA ASN A 294 21.29 -19.59 0.25
C ASN A 294 21.18 -21.12 0.25
N LYS A 295 20.76 -21.75 -0.85
CA LYS A 295 20.80 -23.22 -1.00
C LYS A 295 22.22 -23.81 -0.92
N PHE A 296 23.27 -23.00 -1.08
CA PHE A 296 24.67 -23.41 -0.93
C PHE A 296 25.27 -23.09 0.45
N GLN A 297 24.49 -22.53 1.39
CA GLN A 297 24.96 -22.16 2.74
C GLN A 297 24.15 -22.82 3.87
N GLN A 298 23.33 -23.82 3.57
CA GLN A 298 22.73 -24.70 4.58
C GLN A 298 23.56 -25.99 4.70
N THR A 299 24.73 -25.86 5.29
CA THR A 299 25.43 -26.92 6.07
C THR A 299 25.98 -26.27 7.30
#